data_AF-A0A7W8NPK3-F1
#
_entry.id   AF-A0A7W8NPK3-F1
#
_cell.length_a   1.000
_cell.length_b   1.000
_cell.length_c   1.000
_cell.angle_alpha   90.00
_cell.angle_beta   90.00
_cell.angle_gamma   90.00
#
_symmetry.space_group_name_H-M   'P 1'
#
loop_
_entity.id
_entity.type
_entity.pdbx_description
1 polymer ?
#
loop_
_entity_poly.entity_id
_entity_poly.type
_entity_poly.pdbx_seq_one_letter_code
_entity_poly.pdbx_strand_id
1 'polypeptide(L)'
;MPDEPAPHAPAPAPGPDVQAVQVARLYYIQGLTTDAIAGELGLSRPKVSRLLSHARRSGLVEIRIHDPEGQAGTLEAQLQARYPFLKAQVVSVPQGSPEDLWQERVAAAAASLLGSLIRPGMTVGLAWGNTVSAVSHALTPRPVPGVTFVQLNGSANAADFMSGFVTDTVLRFARSFSAGAQLFPVPTFFDDPSTKQAMWRERSVRHVLGLQTQADLLLYSIGSHTASTPSHVYAAGYLGAADLDVLAAEGAVGDIATVFYRADGSFDGLSLNARASGPDLSLVRDAPDSICVVSGLGKVAALHAALRGGLMRRLIVDEITAQAVLDADS
;
A
#
# COMPACT_ATOMS: atom_id res chain seq x y z
N MET A 1 -36.12 56.07 -14.72
CA MET A 1 -34.72 55.61 -14.70
C MET A 1 -34.70 54.26 -14.02
N PRO A 2 -34.31 53.16 -14.69
CA PRO A 2 -34.16 51.88 -14.03
C PRO A 2 -32.83 51.84 -13.25
N ASP A 3 -32.89 51.25 -12.06
CA ASP A 3 -31.75 51.01 -11.15
C ASP A 3 -30.61 50.27 -11.84
N GLU A 4 -29.40 50.77 -11.63
CA GLU A 4 -28.13 50.17 -12.03
C GLU A 4 -27.78 49.04 -11.03
N PRO A 5 -27.50 47.80 -11.48
CA PRO A 5 -27.19 46.72 -10.55
C PRO A 5 -25.83 46.91 -9.90
N ALA A 6 -25.79 46.77 -8.57
CA ALA A 6 -24.60 46.88 -7.75
C ALA A 6 -23.47 45.90 -8.20
N PRO A 7 -22.19 46.28 -8.05
CA PRO A 7 -21.05 45.48 -8.50
C PRO A 7 -20.98 44.13 -7.77
N HIS A 8 -20.79 43.07 -8.55
CA HIS A 8 -20.58 41.70 -8.08
C HIS A 8 -19.42 41.62 -7.08
N ALA A 9 -19.68 41.07 -5.90
CA ALA A 9 -18.64 40.79 -4.91
C ALA A 9 -17.60 39.80 -5.49
N PRO A 10 -16.29 39.98 -5.22
CA PRO A 10 -15.26 39.10 -5.74
C PRO A 10 -15.47 37.67 -5.22
N ALA A 11 -15.37 36.69 -6.14
CA ALA A 11 -15.49 35.28 -5.82
C ALA A 11 -14.48 34.88 -4.72
N PRO A 12 -14.86 33.97 -3.80
CA PRO A 12 -13.97 33.52 -2.73
C PRO A 12 -12.67 32.95 -3.32
N ALA A 13 -11.56 33.23 -2.65
CA ALA A 13 -10.25 32.78 -3.08
C ALA A 13 -10.26 31.25 -3.30
N PRO A 14 -9.76 30.74 -4.45
CA PRO A 14 -9.74 29.32 -4.72
C PRO A 14 -8.99 28.58 -3.60
N GLY A 15 -9.51 27.40 -3.22
CA GLY A 15 -8.86 26.54 -2.25
C GLY A 15 -7.41 26.18 -2.65
N PRO A 16 -6.57 25.75 -1.70
CA PRO A 16 -5.14 25.53 -1.93
C PRO A 16 -4.86 24.58 -3.11
N ASP A 17 -5.70 23.56 -3.30
CA ASP A 17 -5.57 22.60 -4.39
C ASP A 17 -5.92 23.20 -5.76
N VAL A 18 -6.94 24.06 -5.83
CA VAL A 18 -7.33 24.73 -7.07
C VAL A 18 -6.22 25.68 -7.53
N GLN A 19 -5.63 26.43 -6.59
CA GLN A 19 -4.52 27.32 -6.89
C GLN A 19 -3.25 26.55 -7.26
N ALA A 20 -3.02 25.38 -6.64
CA ALA A 20 -1.91 24.50 -6.98
C ALA A 20 -2.04 23.88 -8.38
N VAL A 21 -3.25 23.44 -8.78
CA VAL A 21 -3.54 22.94 -10.13
C VAL A 21 -3.33 24.05 -11.18
N GLN A 22 -3.78 25.27 -10.90
CA GLN A 22 -3.59 26.38 -11.82
C GLN A 22 -2.11 26.68 -12.05
N VAL A 23 -1.32 26.81 -10.97
CA VAL A 23 0.13 27.00 -11.04
C VAL A 23 0.82 25.86 -11.78
N ALA A 24 0.42 24.61 -11.51
CA ALA A 24 0.96 23.44 -12.18
C ALA A 24 0.68 23.42 -13.70
N ARG A 25 -0.52 23.82 -14.15
CA ARG A 25 -0.83 23.91 -15.57
C ARG A 25 0.05 24.95 -16.27
N LEU A 26 0.20 26.14 -15.69
CA LEU A 26 1.07 27.18 -16.24
C LEU A 26 2.52 26.71 -16.37
N TYR A 27 3.02 25.99 -15.36
CA TYR A 27 4.40 25.51 -15.36
C TYR A 27 4.64 24.31 -16.29
N TYR A 28 3.87 23.23 -16.14
CA TYR A 28 4.14 21.97 -16.85
C TYR A 28 3.52 21.87 -18.24
N ILE A 29 2.37 22.53 -18.48
CA ILE A 29 1.68 22.48 -19.77
C ILE A 29 2.11 23.68 -20.64
N GLN A 30 2.16 24.87 -20.06
CA GLN A 30 2.47 26.09 -20.80
C GLN A 30 3.96 26.48 -20.76
N GLY A 31 4.79 25.79 -19.97
CA GLY A 31 6.24 26.00 -19.95
C GLY A 31 6.68 27.34 -19.33
N LEU A 32 5.81 28.01 -18.56
CA LEU A 32 6.13 29.29 -17.94
C LEU A 32 7.13 29.12 -16.79
N THR A 33 8.04 30.08 -16.64
CA THR A 33 8.96 30.11 -15.50
C THR A 33 8.21 30.44 -14.21
N THR A 34 8.77 30.07 -13.06
CA THR A 34 8.20 30.44 -11.74
C THR A 34 8.02 31.96 -11.58
N ASP A 35 8.79 32.74 -12.32
CA ASP A 35 8.82 34.20 -12.27
C ASP A 35 7.68 34.80 -13.09
N ALA A 36 7.46 34.24 -14.29
CA ALA A 36 6.34 34.60 -15.13
C ALA A 36 5.01 34.26 -14.44
N ILE A 37 4.92 33.07 -13.85
CA ILE A 37 3.74 32.62 -13.09
C ILE A 37 3.50 33.52 -11.87
N ALA A 38 4.56 33.90 -11.14
CA ALA A 38 4.48 34.82 -10.02
C ALA A 38 3.90 36.17 -10.45
N GLY A 39 4.38 36.73 -11.57
CA GLY A 39 3.86 37.96 -12.14
C GLY A 39 2.40 37.86 -12.60
N GLU A 40 2.06 36.79 -13.33
CA GLU A 40 0.73 36.58 -13.90
C GLU A 40 -0.36 36.37 -12.84
N LEU A 41 -0.04 35.65 -11.76
CA LEU A 41 -0.99 35.33 -10.70
C LEU A 41 -0.91 36.27 -9.48
N GLY A 42 -0.04 37.29 -9.52
CA GLY A 42 0.20 38.18 -8.38
C GLY A 42 0.71 37.44 -7.13
N LEU A 43 1.49 36.37 -7.32
CA LEU A 43 2.05 35.54 -6.25
C LEU A 43 3.55 35.80 -6.08
N SER A 44 4.09 35.50 -4.90
CA SER A 44 5.55 35.50 -4.72
C SER A 44 6.17 34.21 -5.28
N ARG A 45 7.40 34.27 -5.83
CA ARG A 45 8.13 33.07 -6.30
C ARG A 45 8.16 31.93 -5.26
N PRO A 46 8.40 32.18 -3.94
CA PRO A 46 8.36 31.11 -2.94
C PRO A 46 6.97 30.47 -2.78
N LYS A 47 5.89 31.23 -2.98
CA LYS A 47 4.53 30.69 -2.96
C LYS A 47 4.25 29.82 -4.18
N VAL A 48 4.68 30.24 -5.37
CA VAL A 48 4.61 29.41 -6.60
C VAL A 48 5.36 28.09 -6.42
N SER A 49 6.60 28.13 -5.90
CA SER A 49 7.39 26.92 -5.63
C SER A 49 6.72 26.00 -4.60
N ARG A 50 6.14 26.55 -3.52
CA ARG A 50 5.36 25.76 -2.55
C ARG A 50 4.11 25.14 -3.17
N LEU A 51 3.41 25.84 -4.05
CA LEU A 51 2.22 25.33 -4.73
C LEU A 51 2.58 24.23 -5.74
N LEU A 52 3.68 24.35 -6.49
CA LEU A 52 4.20 23.26 -7.33
C LEU A 52 4.62 22.04 -6.49
N SER A 53 5.28 22.29 -5.36
CA SER A 53 5.68 21.23 -4.42
C SER A 53 4.46 20.55 -3.80
N HIS A 54 3.43 21.33 -3.44
CA HIS A 54 2.15 20.82 -2.96
C HIS A 54 1.49 19.96 -4.02
N ALA A 55 1.35 20.47 -5.25
CA ALA A 55 0.74 19.75 -6.36
C ALA A 55 1.42 18.39 -6.63
N ARG A 56 2.74 18.33 -6.52
CA ARG A 56 3.49 17.07 -6.61
C ARG A 56 3.24 16.14 -5.42
N ARG A 57 3.31 16.65 -4.19
CA ARG A 57 3.14 15.83 -2.97
C ARG A 57 1.71 15.34 -2.76
N SER A 58 0.70 16.09 -3.21
CA SER A 58 -0.71 15.74 -3.07
C SER A 58 -1.25 14.92 -4.25
N GLY A 59 -0.40 14.54 -5.21
CA GLY A 59 -0.80 13.75 -6.38
C GLY A 59 -1.61 14.52 -7.43
N LEU A 60 -1.73 15.85 -7.31
CA LEU A 60 -2.40 16.69 -8.33
C LEU A 60 -1.60 16.76 -9.63
N VAL A 61 -0.30 16.46 -9.58
CA VAL A 61 0.60 16.35 -10.74
C VAL A 61 1.36 15.03 -10.67
N GLU A 62 1.20 14.21 -11.69
CA GLU A 62 2.03 13.04 -11.97
C GLU A 62 2.93 13.36 -13.17
N ILE A 63 4.24 13.13 -13.03
CA ILE A 63 5.20 13.29 -14.13
C ILE A 63 5.67 11.90 -14.52
N ARG A 64 5.31 11.47 -15.74
CA ARG A 64 5.76 10.20 -16.30
C ARG A 64 6.84 10.47 -17.34
N ILE A 65 8.04 9.96 -17.09
CA ILE A 65 9.15 9.99 -18.04
C ILE A 65 9.16 8.65 -18.76
N HIS A 66 9.03 8.67 -20.08
CA HIS A 66 9.24 7.51 -20.92
C HIS A 66 10.68 7.56 -21.42
N ASP A 67 11.56 6.76 -20.81
CA ASP A 67 12.95 6.59 -21.23
C ASP A 67 13.10 5.26 -21.97
N PRO A 68 13.14 5.25 -23.32
CA PRO A 68 13.24 4.03 -24.11
C PRO A 68 14.63 3.37 -24.04
N GLU A 69 15.67 4.14 -23.73
CA GLU A 69 17.06 3.68 -23.69
C GLU A 69 17.46 3.25 -22.27
N GLY A 70 16.80 3.78 -21.24
CA GLY A 70 17.02 3.42 -19.84
C GLY A 70 16.61 2.00 -19.45
N GLN A 71 15.76 1.31 -20.23
CA GLN A 71 15.21 -0.01 -19.86
C GLN A 71 16.25 -1.13 -19.75
N ALA A 72 17.32 -1.09 -20.55
CA ALA A 72 18.41 -2.06 -20.49
C ALA A 72 19.34 -1.71 -19.32
N GLY A 73 18.97 -2.15 -18.10
CA GLY A 73 19.76 -1.95 -16.90
C GLY A 73 18.99 -1.43 -15.68
N THR A 74 17.70 -1.07 -15.81
CA THR A 74 16.91 -0.68 -14.63
C THR A 74 16.73 -1.84 -13.66
N LEU A 75 16.51 -1.50 -12.40
CA LEU A 75 16.20 -2.49 -11.35
C LEU A 75 14.91 -3.25 -11.65
N GLU A 76 13.91 -2.63 -12.29
CA GLU A 76 12.72 -3.35 -12.75
C GLU A 76 13.06 -4.42 -13.78
N ALA A 77 13.90 -4.11 -14.76
CA ALA A 77 14.29 -5.07 -15.78
C ALA A 77 15.10 -6.23 -15.19
N GLN A 78 15.98 -5.95 -14.23
CA GLN A 78 16.73 -6.97 -13.50
C GLN A 78 15.81 -7.86 -12.65
N LEU A 79 14.87 -7.27 -11.90
CA LEU A 79 13.85 -8.00 -11.14
C LEU A 79 12.96 -8.83 -12.06
N GLN A 80 12.55 -8.30 -13.21
CA GLN A 80 11.73 -9.01 -14.19
C GLN A 80 12.47 -10.18 -14.84
N ALA A 81 13.77 -10.01 -15.14
CA ALA A 81 14.61 -11.07 -15.68
C ALA A 81 14.81 -12.21 -14.66
N ARG A 82 14.96 -11.85 -13.38
CA ARG A 82 15.11 -12.81 -12.28
C ARG A 82 13.80 -13.50 -11.90
N TYR A 83 12.69 -12.76 -11.93
CA TYR A 83 11.35 -13.21 -11.55
C TYR A 83 10.37 -12.95 -12.72
N PRO A 84 10.29 -13.84 -13.73
CA PRO A 84 9.51 -13.60 -14.95
C PRO A 84 8.00 -13.39 -14.77
N PHE A 85 7.44 -13.84 -13.64
CA PHE A 85 6.01 -13.65 -13.32
C PHE A 85 5.70 -12.27 -12.72
N LEU A 86 6.73 -11.54 -12.25
CA LEU A 86 6.59 -10.32 -11.47
C LEU A 86 6.47 -9.09 -12.36
N LYS A 87 5.58 -8.16 -12.03
CA LYS A 87 5.60 -6.78 -12.56
C LYS A 87 6.11 -5.83 -11.48
N ALA A 88 7.40 -5.47 -11.55
CA ALA A 88 8.01 -4.56 -10.59
C ALA A 88 7.84 -3.09 -11.00
N GLN A 89 7.66 -2.23 -10.01
CA GLN A 89 7.79 -0.78 -10.10
C GLN A 89 8.76 -0.35 -9.00
N VAL A 90 9.93 0.18 -9.39
CA VAL A 90 10.93 0.66 -8.46
C VAL A 90 10.78 2.16 -8.30
N VAL A 91 10.71 2.61 -7.04
CA VAL A 91 10.48 4.00 -6.69
C VAL A 91 11.80 4.63 -6.28
N SER A 92 12.26 5.61 -7.07
CA SER A 92 13.50 6.34 -6.77
C SER A 92 13.39 7.12 -5.46
N VAL A 93 14.39 6.94 -4.61
CA VAL A 93 14.53 7.62 -3.32
C VAL A 93 15.85 8.37 -3.27
N PRO A 94 15.92 9.57 -2.65
CA PRO A 94 17.18 10.30 -2.62
C PRO A 94 18.20 9.53 -1.77
N GLN A 95 19.43 9.44 -2.26
CA GLN A 95 20.50 8.80 -1.48
C GLN A 95 20.67 9.50 -0.12
N GLY A 96 20.82 8.70 0.93
CA GLY A 96 20.97 9.18 2.31
C GLY A 96 19.69 9.74 2.94
N SER A 97 18.53 9.65 2.28
CA SER A 97 17.26 10.01 2.92
C SER A 97 16.83 8.97 3.96
N PRO A 98 16.04 9.35 4.98
CA PRO A 98 15.54 8.40 5.97
C PRO A 98 14.54 7.40 5.36
N GLU A 99 14.41 6.21 5.96
CA GLU A 99 13.50 5.14 5.53
C GLU A 99 12.03 5.59 5.51
N ASP A 100 11.62 6.49 6.41
CA ASP A 100 10.25 7.04 6.43
C ASP A 100 9.88 7.71 5.09
N LEU A 101 10.83 8.43 4.48
CA LEU A 101 10.61 9.05 3.17
C LEU A 101 10.50 7.99 2.06
N TRP A 102 11.22 6.87 2.18
CA TRP A 102 11.10 5.76 1.24
C TRP A 102 9.69 5.16 1.33
N GLN A 103 9.22 4.92 2.55
CA GLN A 103 7.87 4.42 2.83
C GLN A 103 6.79 5.35 2.28
N GLU A 104 6.91 6.66 2.50
CA GLU A 104 5.98 7.66 1.95
C GLU A 104 5.92 7.59 0.42
N ARG A 105 7.07 7.47 -0.25
CA ARG A 105 7.14 7.44 -1.72
C ARG A 105 6.58 6.17 -2.32
N VAL A 106 6.89 5.00 -1.74
CA VAL A 106 6.28 3.74 -2.21
C VAL A 106 4.78 3.71 -1.95
N ALA A 107 4.32 4.31 -0.84
CA ALA A 107 2.91 4.40 -0.53
C ALA A 107 2.16 5.28 -1.54
N ALA A 108 2.74 6.42 -1.92
CA ALA A 108 2.18 7.30 -2.96
C ALA A 108 2.14 6.62 -4.33
N ALA A 109 3.20 5.90 -4.71
CA ALA A 109 3.24 5.14 -5.95
C ALA A 109 2.14 4.05 -5.98
N ALA A 110 1.95 3.33 -4.87
CA ALA A 110 0.90 2.34 -4.74
C ALA A 110 -0.50 2.94 -4.78
N ALA A 111 -0.72 4.09 -4.14
CA ALA A 111 -1.98 4.81 -4.21
C ALA A 111 -2.34 5.24 -5.64
N SER A 112 -1.35 5.76 -6.39
CA SER A 112 -1.54 6.09 -7.82
C SER A 112 -1.88 4.85 -8.65
N LEU A 113 -1.12 3.77 -8.48
CA LEU A 113 -1.36 2.52 -9.21
C LEU A 113 -2.78 1.98 -8.92
N LEU A 114 -3.20 1.94 -7.66
CA LEU A 114 -4.56 1.55 -7.26
C LEU A 114 -5.63 2.43 -7.92
N GLY A 115 -5.38 3.74 -7.97
CA GLY A 115 -6.21 4.70 -8.68
C GLY A 115 -6.45 4.31 -10.14
N SER A 116 -5.45 3.74 -10.82
CA SER A 116 -5.58 3.27 -12.21
C SER A 116 -6.17 1.87 -12.38
N LEU A 117 -6.00 0.99 -11.39
CA LEU A 117 -6.40 -0.42 -11.48
C LEU A 117 -7.85 -0.67 -11.03
N ILE A 118 -8.36 0.09 -10.06
CA ILE A 118 -9.69 -0.12 -9.50
C ILE A 118 -10.78 0.28 -10.52
N ARG A 119 -11.64 -0.68 -10.84
CA ARG A 119 -12.76 -0.59 -11.79
C ARG A 119 -14.10 -0.85 -11.09
N PRO A 120 -15.23 -0.42 -11.69
CA PRO A 120 -16.55 -0.69 -11.15
C PRO A 120 -16.79 -2.18 -10.87
N GLY A 121 -17.43 -2.48 -9.74
CA GLY A 121 -17.80 -3.84 -9.34
C GLY A 121 -16.68 -4.70 -8.75
N MET A 122 -15.44 -4.19 -8.67
CA MET A 122 -14.32 -4.98 -8.15
C MET A 122 -14.40 -5.23 -6.65
N THR A 123 -13.98 -6.42 -6.22
CA THR A 123 -13.66 -6.73 -4.83
C THR A 123 -12.16 -6.64 -4.60
N VAL A 124 -11.73 -5.83 -3.64
CA VAL A 124 -10.31 -5.62 -3.32
C VAL A 124 -10.01 -6.12 -1.90
N GLY A 125 -9.14 -7.12 -1.80
CA GLY A 125 -8.65 -7.66 -0.54
C GLY A 125 -7.55 -6.79 0.05
N LEU A 126 -7.70 -6.35 1.30
CA LEU A 126 -6.73 -5.52 2.00
C LEU A 126 -6.16 -6.24 3.22
N ALA A 127 -4.86 -6.48 3.25
CA ALA A 127 -4.17 -6.70 4.52
C ALA A 127 -4.04 -5.36 5.26
N TRP A 128 -3.76 -5.40 6.55
CA TRP A 128 -3.48 -4.19 7.34
C TRP A 128 -2.02 -4.15 7.80
N GLY A 129 -1.56 -2.96 8.18
CA GLY A 129 -0.19 -2.69 8.64
C GLY A 129 0.25 -1.29 8.25
N ASN A 130 1.42 -0.86 8.73
CA ASN A 130 1.96 0.50 8.52
C ASN A 130 2.00 0.90 7.05
N THR A 131 2.48 0.03 6.18
CA THR A 131 2.59 0.31 4.75
C THR A 131 1.21 0.48 4.09
N VAL A 132 0.26 -0.42 4.34
CA VAL A 132 -1.11 -0.30 3.75
C VAL A 132 -1.85 0.90 4.33
N SER A 133 -1.63 1.23 5.60
CA SER A 133 -2.14 2.45 6.21
C SER A 133 -1.55 3.70 5.54
N ALA A 134 -0.24 3.74 5.28
CA ALA A 134 0.40 4.84 4.54
C ALA A 134 -0.19 4.98 3.12
N VAL A 135 -0.43 3.86 2.42
CA VAL A 135 -1.12 3.87 1.11
C VAL A 135 -2.50 4.52 1.25
N SER A 136 -3.29 4.15 2.27
CA SER A 136 -4.63 4.71 2.48
C SER A 136 -4.64 6.22 2.67
N HIS A 137 -3.58 6.80 3.25
CA HIS A 137 -3.43 8.25 3.43
C HIS A 137 -3.01 8.96 2.15
N ALA A 138 -2.32 8.28 1.24
CA ALA A 138 -1.88 8.82 -0.04
C ALA A 138 -2.93 8.72 -1.15
N LEU A 139 -4.08 8.08 -0.89
CA LEU A 139 -5.17 7.95 -1.86
C LEU A 139 -5.78 9.32 -2.21
N THR A 140 -5.94 9.56 -3.51
CA THR A 140 -6.78 10.66 -4.01
C THR A 140 -8.23 10.19 -4.11
N PRO A 141 -9.20 10.91 -3.51
CA PRO A 141 -10.61 10.56 -3.62
C PRO A 141 -11.09 10.48 -5.07
N ARG A 142 -11.66 9.33 -5.43
CA ARG A 142 -12.19 9.01 -6.76
C ARG A 142 -13.32 7.99 -6.63
N PRO A 143 -14.60 8.41 -6.66
CA PRO A 143 -15.74 7.49 -6.59
C PRO A 143 -15.70 6.44 -7.71
N VAL A 144 -15.87 5.16 -7.36
CA VAL A 144 -16.00 4.05 -8.31
C VAL A 144 -17.15 3.15 -7.88
N PRO A 145 -18.24 3.08 -8.67
CA PRO A 145 -19.46 2.40 -8.25
C PRO A 145 -19.26 0.89 -8.10
N GLY A 146 -19.87 0.31 -7.07
CA GLY A 146 -19.91 -1.14 -6.84
C GLY A 146 -18.59 -1.77 -6.35
N VAL A 147 -17.58 -0.97 -6.02
CA VAL A 147 -16.34 -1.48 -5.40
C VAL A 147 -16.62 -1.92 -3.97
N THR A 148 -16.01 -3.03 -3.55
CA THR A 148 -16.02 -3.51 -2.15
C THR A 148 -14.60 -3.77 -1.69
N PHE A 149 -14.20 -3.18 -0.57
CA PHE A 149 -12.96 -3.52 0.12
C PHE A 149 -13.24 -4.57 1.20
N VAL A 150 -12.47 -5.66 1.20
CA VAL A 150 -12.59 -6.74 2.18
C VAL A 150 -11.27 -6.93 2.92
N GLN A 151 -11.33 -7.01 4.25
CA GLN A 151 -10.16 -7.23 5.09
C GLN A 151 -9.68 -8.68 4.99
N LEU A 152 -8.37 -8.90 4.83
CA LEU A 152 -7.77 -10.24 4.65
C LEU A 152 -7.51 -10.97 5.96
N ASN A 153 -6.96 -10.29 6.96
CA ASN A 153 -6.59 -10.88 8.25
C ASN A 153 -7.36 -10.21 9.39
N GLY A 154 -7.67 -10.98 10.43
CA GLY A 154 -8.43 -10.54 11.59
C GLY A 154 -7.81 -9.34 12.29
N SER A 155 -8.61 -8.68 13.12
CA SER A 155 -8.20 -7.48 13.85
C SER A 155 -8.85 -7.48 15.21
N ALA A 156 -8.22 -8.16 16.17
CA ALA A 156 -8.61 -8.03 17.57
C ALA A 156 -7.46 -8.47 18.47
N ASN A 157 -6.67 -7.51 18.94
CA ASN A 157 -6.33 -7.47 20.35
C ASN A 157 -7.00 -6.23 20.96
N ALA A 158 -7.09 -6.20 22.29
CA ALA A 158 -7.70 -5.07 23.01
C ALA A 158 -7.00 -3.72 22.71
N ALA A 159 -5.72 -3.73 22.33
CA ALA A 159 -4.95 -2.54 22.01
C ALA A 159 -5.36 -1.93 20.65
N ASP A 160 -5.59 -2.76 19.62
CA ASP A 160 -6.00 -2.32 18.29
C ASP A 160 -7.49 -1.91 18.23
N PHE A 161 -8.32 -2.54 19.06
CA PHE A 161 -9.71 -2.11 19.23
C PHE A 161 -9.82 -0.69 19.80
N MET A 162 -8.85 -0.29 20.63
CA MET A 162 -8.77 1.07 21.20
C MET A 162 -8.09 2.08 20.28
N SER A 163 -7.17 1.63 19.39
CA SER A 163 -6.47 2.51 18.45
C SER A 163 -7.28 2.81 17.19
N GLY A 164 -8.22 1.93 16.81
CA GLY A 164 -9.01 2.05 15.59
C GLY A 164 -8.21 1.84 14.30
N PHE A 165 -6.89 1.63 14.38
CA PHE A 165 -5.95 1.69 13.26
C PHE A 165 -6.33 0.79 12.08
N VAL A 166 -6.71 -0.46 12.37
CA VAL A 166 -7.05 -1.45 11.34
C VAL A 166 -8.36 -1.08 10.65
N THR A 167 -9.42 -0.85 11.45
CA THR A 167 -10.74 -0.46 10.96
C THR A 167 -10.66 0.84 10.14
N ASP A 168 -9.95 1.84 10.65
CA ASP A 168 -9.80 3.14 9.99
C ASP A 168 -9.08 3.03 8.65
N THR A 169 -8.13 2.11 8.50
CA THR A 169 -7.45 1.88 7.23
C THR A 169 -8.42 1.41 6.16
N VAL A 170 -9.20 0.35 6.42
CA VAL A 170 -10.20 -0.17 5.46
C VAL A 170 -11.27 0.90 5.17
N LEU A 171 -11.71 1.63 6.19
CA LEU A 171 -12.69 2.70 6.02
C LEU A 171 -12.15 3.89 5.20
N ARG A 172 -10.85 4.23 5.30
CA ARG A 172 -10.22 5.23 4.43
C ARG A 172 -10.23 4.81 2.97
N PHE A 173 -9.88 3.56 2.67
CA PHE A 173 -10.01 3.01 1.31
C PHE A 173 -11.46 3.13 0.81
N ALA A 174 -12.42 2.66 1.59
CA ALA A 174 -13.82 2.71 1.23
C ALA A 174 -14.32 4.15 0.97
N ARG A 175 -13.95 5.12 1.82
CA ARG A 175 -14.29 6.54 1.65
C ARG A 175 -13.67 7.14 0.40
N SER A 176 -12.38 6.88 0.14
CA SER A 176 -11.68 7.41 -1.04
C SER A 176 -12.32 6.95 -2.35
N PHE A 177 -12.93 5.76 -2.39
CA PHE A 177 -13.57 5.22 -3.61
C PHE A 177 -15.11 5.24 -3.58
N SER A 178 -15.75 5.82 -2.56
CA SER A 178 -17.20 5.71 -2.33
C SER A 178 -17.71 4.26 -2.41
N ALA A 179 -16.94 3.36 -1.80
CA ALA A 179 -17.07 1.92 -1.89
C ALA A 179 -17.61 1.28 -0.60
N GLY A 180 -18.00 0.02 -0.66
CA GLY A 180 -18.32 -0.79 0.51
C GLY A 180 -17.07 -1.21 1.29
N ALA A 181 -17.21 -1.45 2.59
CA ALA A 181 -16.17 -2.02 3.45
C ALA A 181 -16.69 -3.26 4.17
N GLN A 182 -15.90 -4.35 4.15
CA GLN A 182 -16.20 -5.62 4.80
C GLN A 182 -15.05 -5.95 5.75
N LEU A 183 -15.30 -5.75 7.04
CA LEU A 183 -14.35 -6.05 8.11
C LEU A 183 -14.36 -7.55 8.42
N PHE A 184 -13.25 -8.08 8.92
CA PHE A 184 -13.12 -9.49 9.23
C PHE A 184 -13.24 -9.73 10.75
N PRO A 185 -14.39 -10.23 11.26
CA PRO A 185 -14.70 -10.21 12.70
C PRO A 185 -14.07 -11.40 13.44
N VAL A 186 -12.76 -11.54 13.36
CA VAL A 186 -11.97 -12.59 14.03
C VAL A 186 -10.70 -11.98 14.63
N PRO A 187 -10.11 -12.62 15.66
CA PRO A 187 -8.81 -12.19 16.17
C PRO A 187 -7.71 -12.38 15.13
N THR A 188 -6.61 -11.65 15.30
CA THR A 188 -5.43 -11.72 14.44
C THR A 188 -4.81 -13.13 14.48
N PHE A 189 -4.64 -13.66 15.69
CA PHE A 189 -4.28 -15.05 15.96
C PHE A 189 -5.26 -15.66 16.96
N PHE A 190 -5.52 -16.95 16.80
CA PHE A 190 -6.24 -17.76 17.77
C PHE A 190 -5.24 -18.44 18.71
N ASP A 191 -5.51 -18.47 20.01
CA ASP A 191 -4.69 -19.26 20.94
C ASP A 191 -4.85 -20.77 20.67
N ASP A 192 -6.08 -21.18 20.36
CA ASP A 192 -6.43 -22.56 20.04
C ASP A 192 -6.89 -22.71 18.57
N PRO A 193 -6.20 -23.53 17.75
CA PRO A 193 -6.62 -23.82 16.38
C PRO A 193 -8.05 -24.37 16.26
N SER A 194 -8.56 -25.07 17.26
CA SER A 194 -9.93 -25.62 17.21
C SER A 194 -10.98 -24.50 17.25
N THR A 195 -10.68 -23.41 17.96
CA THR A 195 -11.51 -22.19 17.99
C THR A 195 -11.55 -21.50 16.63
N LYS A 196 -10.41 -21.42 15.91
CA LYS A 196 -10.38 -20.94 14.51
C LYS A 196 -11.32 -21.76 13.64
N GLN A 197 -11.22 -23.09 13.73
CA GLN A 197 -12.06 -23.99 12.92
C GLN A 197 -13.55 -23.83 13.23
N ALA A 198 -13.93 -23.60 14.49
CA ALA A 198 -15.31 -23.31 14.86
C ALA A 198 -15.79 -21.99 14.24
N MET A 199 -15.01 -20.91 14.37
CA MET A 199 -15.34 -19.61 13.77
C MET A 199 -15.45 -19.68 12.24
N TRP A 200 -14.62 -20.49 11.56
CA TRP A 200 -14.68 -20.68 10.10
C TRP A 200 -15.99 -21.34 9.63
N ARG A 201 -16.78 -21.93 10.52
CA ARG A 201 -18.11 -22.48 10.20
C ARG A 201 -19.22 -21.43 10.33
N GLU A 202 -18.98 -20.33 11.04
CA GLU A 202 -19.97 -19.27 11.24
C GLU A 202 -20.30 -18.53 9.95
N ARG A 203 -21.59 -18.23 9.76
CA ARG A 203 -22.09 -17.62 8.51
C ARG A 203 -21.46 -16.26 8.22
N SER A 204 -21.25 -15.44 9.26
CA SER A 204 -20.62 -14.11 9.15
C SER A 204 -19.17 -14.22 8.68
N VAL A 205 -18.40 -15.15 9.24
CA VAL A 205 -17.01 -15.43 8.86
C VAL A 205 -16.94 -15.99 7.44
N ARG A 206 -17.77 -16.98 7.12
CA ARG A 206 -17.83 -17.58 5.77
C ARG A 206 -18.16 -16.57 4.68
N HIS A 207 -19.00 -15.59 4.99
CA HIS A 207 -19.31 -14.51 4.04
C HIS A 207 -18.05 -13.71 3.67
N VAL A 208 -17.27 -13.28 4.67
CA VAL A 208 -16.02 -12.53 4.46
C VAL A 208 -14.98 -13.39 3.72
N LEU A 209 -14.80 -14.65 4.13
CA LEU A 209 -13.90 -15.59 3.44
C LEU A 209 -14.27 -15.79 1.96
N GLY A 210 -15.58 -15.82 1.66
CA GLY A 210 -16.07 -15.86 0.28
C GLY A 210 -15.65 -14.64 -0.53
N LEU A 211 -15.78 -13.45 0.04
CA LEU A 211 -15.33 -12.21 -0.59
C LEU A 211 -13.80 -12.15 -0.77
N GLN A 212 -13.03 -12.62 0.21
CA GLN A 212 -11.56 -12.71 0.09
C GLN A 212 -11.16 -13.63 -1.08
N THR A 213 -11.83 -14.79 -1.21
CA THR A 213 -11.58 -15.76 -2.29
C THR A 213 -11.96 -15.22 -3.67
N GLN A 214 -12.98 -14.36 -3.73
CA GLN A 214 -13.46 -13.71 -4.95
C GLN A 214 -12.77 -12.37 -5.25
N ALA A 215 -11.77 -11.97 -4.47
CA ALA A 215 -11.10 -10.70 -4.67
C ALA A 215 -10.41 -10.64 -6.04
N ASP A 216 -10.69 -9.59 -6.80
CA ASP A 216 -10.08 -9.32 -8.10
C ASP A 216 -8.65 -8.79 -7.94
N LEU A 217 -8.37 -8.15 -6.80
CA LEU A 217 -7.10 -7.53 -6.49
C LEU A 217 -6.79 -7.68 -5.00
N LEU A 218 -5.57 -8.09 -4.66
CA LEU A 218 -5.05 -8.06 -3.30
C LEU A 218 -4.05 -6.92 -3.11
N LEU A 219 -4.12 -6.24 -1.97
CA LEU A 219 -3.14 -5.25 -1.53
C LEU A 219 -2.60 -5.65 -0.16
N TYR A 220 -1.30 -5.84 -0.07
CA TYR A 220 -0.63 -6.21 1.17
C TYR A 220 0.82 -5.72 1.20
N SER A 221 1.44 -5.89 2.36
CA SER A 221 2.88 -5.75 2.55
C SER A 221 3.42 -7.03 3.16
N ILE A 222 4.73 -7.10 3.26
CA ILE A 222 5.45 -8.18 3.93
C ILE A 222 5.83 -7.71 5.34
N GLY A 223 5.59 -8.56 6.32
CA GLY A 223 6.15 -8.43 7.65
C GLY A 223 7.49 -9.17 7.77
N SER A 224 8.37 -8.63 8.60
CA SER A 224 9.68 -9.21 8.91
C SER A 224 10.00 -8.97 10.38
N HIS A 225 10.62 -9.96 11.02
CA HIS A 225 11.14 -9.85 12.39
C HIS A 225 12.38 -8.95 12.49
N THR A 226 13.12 -8.77 11.38
CA THR A 226 14.36 -7.98 11.33
C THR A 226 14.13 -6.54 10.86
N ALA A 227 12.87 -6.13 10.69
CA ALA A 227 12.52 -4.77 10.28
C ALA A 227 12.89 -3.73 11.36
N SER A 228 13.48 -2.61 10.93
CA SER A 228 13.81 -1.43 11.76
C SER A 228 12.59 -0.92 12.55
N THR A 229 11.43 -0.91 11.89
CA THR A 229 10.11 -0.83 12.51
C THR A 229 9.47 -2.21 12.44
N PRO A 230 9.28 -2.93 13.57
CA PRO A 230 8.71 -4.26 13.54
C PRO A 230 7.30 -4.23 12.92
N SER A 231 6.95 -5.26 12.16
CA SER A 231 5.57 -5.45 11.70
C SER A 231 4.62 -5.35 12.90
N HIS A 232 3.41 -4.80 12.71
CA HIS A 232 2.40 -4.78 13.78
C HIS A 232 2.13 -6.16 14.36
N VAL A 233 2.28 -7.21 13.55
CA VAL A 233 2.22 -8.62 13.96
C VAL A 233 3.21 -8.94 15.09
N TYR A 234 4.41 -8.37 15.06
CA TYR A 234 5.47 -8.58 16.05
C TYR A 234 5.45 -7.52 17.16
N ALA A 235 5.08 -6.28 16.85
CA ALA A 235 5.11 -5.16 17.80
C ALA A 235 3.88 -5.09 18.71
N ALA A 236 2.69 -5.51 18.26
CA ALA A 236 1.45 -5.30 18.99
C ALA A 236 1.13 -6.42 20.01
N GLY A 237 2.12 -7.22 20.40
CA GLY A 237 1.97 -8.25 21.45
C GLY A 237 1.08 -9.43 21.04
N TYR A 238 0.92 -9.67 19.74
CA TYR A 238 0.15 -10.80 19.21
C TYR A 238 0.87 -12.14 19.32
N LEU A 239 2.19 -12.12 19.42
CA LEU A 239 3.06 -13.31 19.54
C LEU A 239 3.92 -13.17 20.78
N GLY A 240 3.94 -14.20 21.62
CA GLY A 240 4.83 -14.28 22.76
C GLY A 240 6.25 -14.71 22.37
N ALA A 241 7.21 -14.64 23.30
CA ALA A 241 8.58 -15.09 23.04
C ALA A 241 8.64 -16.56 22.56
N ALA A 242 7.84 -17.44 23.16
CA ALA A 242 7.76 -18.84 22.76
C ALA A 242 7.24 -19.03 21.32
N ASP A 243 6.31 -18.18 20.86
CA ASP A 243 5.81 -18.20 19.49
C ASP A 243 6.92 -17.81 18.50
N LEU A 244 7.74 -16.81 18.85
CA LEU A 244 8.89 -16.38 18.06
C LEU A 244 9.97 -17.46 17.99
N ASP A 245 10.23 -18.15 19.10
CA ASP A 245 11.19 -19.27 19.14
C ASP A 245 10.75 -20.43 18.24
N VAL A 246 9.45 -20.74 18.23
CA VAL A 246 8.88 -21.77 17.33
C VAL A 246 9.02 -21.33 15.87
N LEU A 247 8.67 -20.10 15.52
CA LEU A 247 8.82 -19.58 14.17
C LEU A 247 10.27 -19.63 13.68
N ALA A 248 11.22 -19.26 14.54
CA ALA A 248 12.65 -19.34 14.25
C ALA A 248 13.09 -20.80 14.04
N ALA A 249 12.68 -21.72 14.91
CA ALA A 249 12.99 -23.14 14.79
C ALA A 249 12.39 -23.79 13.54
N GLU A 250 11.20 -23.35 13.12
CA GLU A 250 10.54 -23.81 11.90
C GLU A 250 11.02 -23.09 10.62
N GLY A 251 11.93 -22.12 10.76
CA GLY A 251 12.58 -21.41 9.65
C GLY A 251 11.72 -20.33 8.98
N ALA A 252 10.73 -19.78 9.69
CA ALA A 252 9.95 -18.67 9.18
C ALA A 252 10.80 -17.40 9.05
N VAL A 253 10.69 -16.72 7.91
CA VAL A 253 11.48 -15.51 7.60
C VAL A 253 10.63 -14.26 7.42
N GLY A 254 9.32 -14.43 7.24
CA GLY A 254 8.38 -13.33 7.11
C GLY A 254 6.94 -13.80 7.11
N ASP A 255 6.02 -12.84 7.03
CA ASP A 255 4.58 -13.09 6.96
C ASP A 255 3.89 -12.20 5.91
N ILE A 256 2.78 -12.69 5.35
CA ILE A 256 1.82 -11.91 4.57
C ILE A 256 0.47 -12.07 5.26
N ALA A 257 -0.11 -10.94 5.68
CA ALA A 257 -1.40 -10.92 6.35
C ALA A 257 -1.46 -11.94 7.51
N THR A 258 -0.42 -12.02 8.36
CA THR A 258 -0.27 -12.95 9.51
C THR A 258 0.04 -14.41 9.20
N VAL A 259 0.12 -14.79 7.92
CA VAL A 259 0.49 -16.15 7.52
C VAL A 259 1.98 -16.19 7.16
N PHE A 260 2.72 -17.02 7.87
CA PHE A 260 4.18 -17.11 7.81
C PHE A 260 4.64 -17.98 6.65
N TYR A 261 5.85 -17.73 6.16
CA TYR A 261 6.54 -18.52 5.16
C TYR A 261 8.05 -18.58 5.41
N ARG A 262 8.70 -19.60 4.83
CA ARG A 262 10.14 -19.87 4.94
C ARG A 262 10.94 -19.22 3.80
N ALA A 263 12.26 -19.32 3.88
CA ALA A 263 13.20 -18.75 2.90
C ALA A 263 12.98 -19.22 1.45
N ASP A 264 12.42 -20.41 1.24
CA ASP A 264 12.06 -20.95 -0.07
C ASP A 264 10.66 -20.52 -0.54
N GLY A 265 9.93 -19.77 0.29
CA GLY A 265 8.55 -19.36 0.06
C GLY A 265 7.50 -20.39 0.46
N SER A 266 7.91 -21.56 0.99
CA SER A 266 6.97 -22.56 1.51
C SER A 266 6.32 -22.10 2.80
N PHE A 267 5.05 -22.44 3.00
CA PHE A 267 4.27 -22.06 4.19
C PHE A 267 3.55 -23.24 4.85
N ASP A 268 3.65 -24.43 4.26
CA ASP A 268 3.05 -25.64 4.79
C ASP A 268 3.77 -26.14 6.05
N GLY A 269 3.01 -26.70 6.98
CA GLY A 269 3.54 -27.30 8.20
C GLY A 269 4.10 -26.32 9.23
N LEU A 270 3.94 -25.01 9.04
CA LEU A 270 4.23 -24.02 10.09
C LEU A 270 3.11 -24.04 11.12
N SER A 271 3.43 -24.36 12.37
CA SER A 271 2.42 -24.61 13.41
C SER A 271 1.56 -23.38 13.71
N LEU A 272 2.16 -22.19 13.68
CA LEU A 272 1.44 -20.94 13.91
C LEU A 272 0.47 -20.56 12.78
N ASN A 273 0.63 -21.07 11.57
CA ASN A 273 -0.32 -20.82 10.48
C ASN A 273 -1.70 -21.44 10.77
N ALA A 274 -1.76 -22.51 11.57
CA ALA A 274 -3.01 -23.07 12.05
C ALA A 274 -3.78 -22.12 13.00
N ARG A 275 -3.07 -21.16 13.61
CA ARG A 275 -3.60 -20.13 14.51
C ARG A 275 -3.85 -18.79 13.83
N ALA A 276 -3.14 -18.51 12.72
CA ALA A 276 -3.29 -17.26 11.98
C ALA A 276 -4.70 -17.11 11.38
N SER A 277 -5.21 -15.87 11.34
CA SER A 277 -6.50 -15.57 10.73
C SER A 277 -6.41 -15.22 9.24
N GLY A 278 -5.23 -14.83 8.76
CA GLY A 278 -5.04 -14.51 7.35
C GLY A 278 -5.38 -15.65 6.38
N PRO A 279 -5.56 -15.32 5.10
CA PRO A 279 -5.82 -16.32 4.08
C PRO A 279 -4.59 -17.19 3.86
N ASP A 280 -4.83 -18.44 3.49
CA ASP A 280 -3.77 -19.32 2.99
C ASP A 280 -3.00 -18.63 1.85
N LEU A 281 -1.66 -18.74 1.83
CA LEU A 281 -0.85 -18.02 0.84
C LEU A 281 -1.04 -18.53 -0.59
N SER A 282 -1.69 -19.67 -0.79
CA SER A 282 -2.23 -20.07 -2.09
C SER A 282 -3.20 -19.02 -2.66
N LEU A 283 -4.03 -18.39 -1.81
CA LEU A 283 -4.92 -17.31 -2.24
C LEU A 283 -4.12 -16.14 -2.81
N VAL A 284 -2.97 -15.81 -2.21
CA VAL A 284 -2.09 -14.73 -2.68
C VAL A 284 -1.44 -15.06 -4.03
N ARG A 285 -0.98 -16.30 -4.18
CA ARG A 285 -0.35 -16.81 -5.40
C ARG A 285 -1.36 -16.91 -6.56
N ASP A 286 -2.57 -17.37 -6.27
CA ASP A 286 -3.58 -17.70 -7.26
C ASP A 286 -4.47 -16.49 -7.61
N ALA A 287 -4.55 -15.49 -6.74
CA ALA A 287 -5.35 -14.26 -6.92
C ALA A 287 -5.15 -13.60 -8.29
N PRO A 288 -6.21 -13.16 -9.00
CA PRO A 288 -6.14 -12.60 -10.36
C PRO A 288 -5.10 -11.49 -10.51
N ASP A 289 -4.97 -10.60 -9.53
CA ASP A 289 -3.91 -9.62 -9.44
C ASP A 289 -3.56 -9.37 -7.97
N SER A 290 -2.31 -8.97 -7.70
CA SER A 290 -1.85 -8.64 -6.36
C SER A 290 -0.77 -7.58 -6.38
N ILE A 291 -0.83 -6.66 -5.42
CA ILE A 291 0.15 -5.59 -5.21
C ILE A 291 0.77 -5.80 -3.83
N CYS A 292 2.03 -6.18 -3.83
CA CYS A 292 2.87 -6.15 -2.65
C CYS A 292 3.61 -4.82 -2.60
N VAL A 293 3.44 -4.07 -1.51
CA VAL A 293 4.15 -2.79 -1.28
C VAL A 293 5.19 -3.03 -0.19
N VAL A 294 6.46 -2.80 -0.51
CA VAL A 294 7.58 -3.06 0.41
C VAL A 294 8.52 -1.87 0.43
N SER A 295 9.03 -1.53 1.61
CA SER A 295 10.13 -0.59 1.77
C SER A 295 10.92 -0.93 3.02
N GLY A 296 12.23 -0.65 2.97
CA GLY A 296 13.16 -0.77 4.09
C GLY A 296 14.00 -2.05 4.07
N LEU A 297 15.27 -1.90 4.47
CA LEU A 297 16.28 -2.96 4.38
C LEU A 297 15.97 -4.16 5.27
N GLY A 298 15.31 -3.94 6.41
CA GLY A 298 14.94 -5.04 7.31
C GLY A 298 13.84 -5.96 6.76
N LYS A 299 13.30 -5.69 5.55
CA LYS A 299 12.37 -6.59 4.85
C LYS A 299 13.02 -7.38 3.71
N VAL A 300 14.31 -7.17 3.41
CA VAL A 300 14.99 -7.77 2.23
C VAL A 300 14.91 -9.29 2.23
N ALA A 301 15.24 -9.95 3.35
CA ALA A 301 15.22 -11.42 3.44
C ALA A 301 13.80 -11.99 3.24
N ALA A 302 12.79 -11.36 3.85
CA ALA A 302 11.40 -11.76 3.71
C ALA A 302 10.87 -11.52 2.28
N LEU A 303 11.19 -10.36 1.68
CA LEU A 303 10.84 -10.03 0.30
C LEU A 303 11.46 -11.01 -0.69
N HIS A 304 12.74 -11.31 -0.54
CA HIS A 304 13.44 -12.30 -1.36
C HIS A 304 12.76 -13.68 -1.28
N ALA A 305 12.43 -14.15 -0.08
CA ALA A 305 11.72 -15.40 0.12
C ALA A 305 10.30 -15.41 -0.50
N ALA A 306 9.55 -14.32 -0.36
CA ALA A 306 8.23 -14.18 -0.96
C ALA A 306 8.28 -14.15 -2.49
N LEU A 307 9.31 -13.54 -3.07
CA LEU A 307 9.57 -13.57 -4.51
C LEU A 307 9.88 -14.99 -4.98
N ARG A 308 10.73 -15.73 -4.27
CA ARG A 308 11.01 -17.14 -4.58
C ARG A 308 9.76 -18.02 -4.52
N GLY A 309 8.87 -17.76 -3.56
CA GLY A 309 7.59 -18.45 -3.40
C GLY A 309 6.49 -18.06 -4.40
N GLY A 310 6.74 -17.06 -5.27
CA GLY A 310 5.71 -16.56 -6.19
C GLY A 310 4.52 -15.90 -5.47
N LEU A 311 4.75 -15.31 -4.28
CA LEU A 311 3.70 -14.77 -3.41
C LEU A 311 3.34 -13.31 -3.76
N MET A 312 3.48 -12.91 -5.02
CA MET A 312 3.06 -11.61 -5.54
C MET A 312 3.06 -11.57 -7.07
N ARG A 313 2.18 -10.75 -7.65
CA ARG A 313 2.16 -10.45 -9.09
C ARG A 313 2.75 -9.09 -9.42
N ARG A 314 2.57 -8.11 -8.54
CA ARG A 314 3.14 -6.77 -8.65
C ARG A 314 3.90 -6.44 -7.39
N LEU A 315 5.07 -5.82 -7.56
CA LEU A 315 5.88 -5.31 -6.47
C LEU A 315 6.06 -3.82 -6.66
N ILE A 316 5.74 -3.04 -5.64
CA ILE A 316 6.14 -1.64 -5.52
C ILE A 316 7.17 -1.58 -4.40
N VAL A 317 8.38 -1.15 -4.74
CA VAL A 317 9.53 -1.18 -3.83
C VAL A 317 10.41 0.04 -4.04
N ASP A 318 11.08 0.51 -2.98
CA ASP A 318 12.07 1.57 -3.14
C ASP A 318 13.37 1.06 -3.76
N GLU A 319 14.09 1.96 -4.43
CA GLU A 319 15.34 1.67 -5.15
C GLU A 319 16.40 0.96 -4.29
N ILE A 320 16.55 1.37 -3.03
CA ILE A 320 17.58 0.84 -2.13
C ILE A 320 17.24 -0.60 -1.72
N THR A 321 15.99 -0.85 -1.37
CA THR A 321 15.50 -2.19 -1.03
C THR A 321 15.52 -3.12 -2.25
N ALA A 322 15.16 -2.61 -3.44
CA ALA A 322 15.20 -3.37 -4.68
C ALA A 322 16.62 -3.85 -5.03
N GLN A 323 17.61 -2.96 -4.93
CA GLN A 323 19.01 -3.32 -5.15
C GLN A 323 19.48 -4.38 -4.14
N ALA A 324 19.18 -4.20 -2.86
CA ALA A 324 19.58 -5.15 -1.82
C ALA A 324 19.00 -6.56 -2.02
N VAL A 325 17.78 -6.67 -2.56
CA VAL A 325 17.17 -7.97 -2.92
C VAL A 325 17.89 -8.64 -4.09
N LEU A 326 18.31 -7.88 -5.10
CA LEU A 326 19.08 -8.40 -6.23
C LEU A 326 20.48 -8.87 -5.79
N ASP A 327 21.12 -8.14 -4.88
CA ASP A 327 22.44 -8.47 -4.34
C ASP A 327 22.42 -9.71 -3.45
N ALA A 328 21.34 -9.91 -2.66
CA ALA A 328 21.19 -11.07 -1.77
C ALA A 328 21.00 -12.41 -2.49
N ASP A 329 20.67 -12.37 -3.78
CA ASP A 329 20.37 -13.55 -4.61
C ASP A 329 21.54 -13.93 -5.54
N SER A 330 22.68 -13.24 -5.39
CA SER A 330 23.93 -13.41 -6.15
C SER A 330 24.91 -14.39 -5.51
#